data_AF-A0A940AEQ9-F1
#
_entry.id   AF-A0A940AEQ9-F1
#
_cell.length_a   1.000
_cell.length_b   1.000
_cell.length_c   1.000
_cell.angle_alpha   90.00
_cell.angle_beta   90.00
_cell.angle_gamma   90.00
#
_symmetry.space_group_name_H-M   'P 1'
#
loop_
_entity.id
_entity.type
_entity.pdbx_description
1 polymer ?
#
loop_
_entity_poly.entity_id
_entity_poly.type
_entity_poly.pdbx_seq_one_letter_code
_entity_poly.pdbx_strand_id
1 'polypeptide(L)'
;GWGLSLTTDDLAKFAQLLLQHGQWNGQQILPTDYLAEATVKQADNSMNEEPDWKQGYGYQFWISRHGYRGDGASGQLAVILEDQELCIAVTSCLSNMQNLLNVFWDELIPYLKSEPLPEEPEAYRELQEYIADLKIQPQAGRVTGKPVNACFRFQENPAGIRQCDVSFGENCCSLSFLTSHGPEQLRAGFGHFEYSVLQLTDTRPHRVAAYAVWLNSSELEIYSFICDGIYRDIWTINFSDPEEPLKNRTVCGCFRPTKPRLQAIPAQ
;
A
#
# COMPACT_ATOMS: atom_id res chain seq x y z
N GLY A 1 -4.75 -7.85 -0.78
CA GLY A 1 -6.18 -7.50 -0.71
C GLY A 1 -6.74 -7.93 0.63
N TRP A 2 -8.06 -7.96 0.80
CA TRP A 2 -8.67 -8.60 1.98
C TRP A 2 -8.76 -10.11 1.73
N GLY A 3 -8.21 -10.92 2.65
CA GLY A 3 -8.27 -12.39 2.60
C GLY A 3 -7.10 -13.11 1.92
N LEU A 4 -6.34 -12.44 1.03
CA LEU A 4 -5.15 -13.03 0.37
C LEU A 4 -3.99 -12.02 0.27
N SER A 5 -2.79 -12.51 0.60
CA SER A 5 -1.52 -11.79 0.48
C SER A 5 -0.66 -12.48 -0.57
N LEU A 6 -0.40 -11.78 -1.68
CA LEU A 6 0.41 -12.25 -2.80
C LEU A 6 1.52 -11.24 -3.07
N THR A 7 2.65 -11.73 -3.57
CA THR A 7 3.64 -10.85 -4.21
C THR A 7 3.11 -10.37 -5.57
N THR A 8 3.68 -9.29 -6.11
CA THR A 8 3.35 -8.84 -7.48
C THR A 8 3.65 -9.94 -8.50
N ASP A 9 4.72 -10.72 -8.30
CA ASP A 9 5.09 -11.85 -9.17
C ASP A 9 4.03 -12.97 -9.14
N ASP A 10 3.48 -13.28 -7.97
CA ASP A 10 2.41 -14.29 -7.86
C ASP A 10 1.12 -13.80 -8.51
N LEU A 11 0.81 -12.51 -8.38
CA LEU A 11 -0.30 -11.89 -9.10
C LEU A 11 -0.07 -11.89 -10.63
N ALA A 12 1.17 -11.69 -11.08
CA ALA A 12 1.54 -11.75 -12.50
C ALA A 12 1.38 -13.17 -13.06
N LYS A 13 1.79 -14.21 -12.31
CA LYS A 13 1.53 -15.61 -12.71
C LYS A 13 0.04 -15.90 -12.82
N PHE A 14 -0.78 -15.36 -11.91
CA PHE A 14 -2.23 -15.49 -12.00
C PHE A 14 -2.79 -14.78 -13.23
N ALA A 15 -2.36 -13.54 -13.50
CA ALA A 15 -2.77 -12.81 -14.71
C ALA A 15 -2.35 -13.54 -15.99
N GLN A 16 -1.14 -14.12 -16.00
CA GLN A 16 -0.62 -14.91 -17.11
C GLN A 16 -1.39 -16.22 -17.31
N LEU A 17 -1.82 -16.90 -16.23
CA LEU A 17 -2.70 -18.07 -16.30
C LEU A 17 -4.03 -17.72 -16.97
N LEU A 18 -4.60 -16.55 -16.64
CA LEU A 18 -5.85 -16.07 -17.24
C LEU A 18 -5.67 -15.74 -18.73
N LEU A 19 -4.58 -15.06 -19.09
CA LEU A 19 -4.20 -14.80 -20.48
C LEU A 19 -3.97 -16.09 -21.28
N GLN A 20 -3.48 -17.15 -20.64
CA GLN A 20 -3.31 -18.49 -21.23
C GLN A 20 -4.58 -19.34 -21.16
N HIS A 21 -5.74 -18.72 -20.97
CA HIS A 21 -7.05 -19.38 -20.91
C HIS A 21 -7.09 -20.57 -19.94
N GLY A 22 -6.41 -20.44 -18.80
CA GLY A 22 -6.40 -21.40 -17.71
C GLY A 22 -5.37 -22.53 -17.84
N GLN A 23 -4.51 -22.50 -18.86
CA GLN A 23 -3.42 -23.44 -19.02
C GLN A 23 -2.13 -22.90 -18.41
N TRP A 24 -1.38 -23.74 -17.70
CA TRP A 24 -0.05 -23.42 -17.18
C TRP A 24 0.91 -24.59 -17.39
N ASN A 25 2.04 -24.36 -18.04
CA ASN A 25 3.05 -25.40 -18.33
C ASN A 25 2.44 -26.68 -18.96
N GLY A 26 1.47 -26.52 -19.88
CA GLY A 26 0.79 -27.63 -20.55
C GLY A 26 -0.32 -28.31 -19.74
N GLN A 27 -0.56 -27.92 -18.49
CA GLN A 27 -1.65 -28.44 -17.66
C GLN A 27 -2.82 -27.46 -17.59
N GLN A 28 -4.05 -27.94 -17.79
CA GLN A 28 -5.26 -27.15 -17.57
C GLN A 28 -5.55 -27.02 -16.07
N ILE A 29 -5.48 -25.81 -15.53
CA ILE A 29 -5.79 -25.50 -14.13
C ILE A 29 -7.22 -24.98 -13.98
N LEU A 30 -7.64 -24.08 -14.88
CA LEU A 30 -9.00 -23.51 -14.93
C LEU A 30 -9.68 -23.91 -16.23
N PRO A 31 -10.94 -24.35 -16.27
CA PRO A 31 -11.60 -24.70 -17.52
C PRO A 31 -11.68 -23.51 -18.48
N THR A 32 -11.31 -23.70 -19.75
CA THR A 32 -11.35 -22.65 -20.77
C THR A 32 -12.75 -22.10 -20.98
N ASP A 33 -13.77 -22.97 -21.05
CA ASP A 33 -15.17 -22.55 -21.23
C ASP A 33 -15.66 -21.71 -20.04
N TYR A 34 -15.22 -22.03 -18.82
CA TYR A 34 -15.53 -21.21 -17.65
C TYR A 34 -14.92 -19.81 -17.77
N LEU A 35 -13.65 -19.71 -18.18
CA LEU A 35 -13.01 -18.41 -18.34
C LEU A 35 -13.68 -17.58 -19.44
N ALA A 36 -14.04 -18.21 -20.57
CA ALA A 36 -14.77 -17.54 -21.65
C ALA A 36 -16.11 -16.94 -21.18
N GLU A 37 -16.83 -17.61 -20.26
CA GLU A 37 -18.03 -17.05 -19.65
C GLU A 37 -17.72 -16.03 -18.53
N ALA A 38 -16.68 -16.26 -17.75
CA ALA A 38 -16.33 -15.45 -16.59
C ALA A 38 -15.81 -14.06 -16.96
N THR A 39 -15.21 -13.91 -18.14
CA THR A 39 -14.51 -12.69 -18.58
C THR A 39 -15.31 -11.85 -19.57
N VAL A 40 -16.61 -12.14 -19.72
CA VAL A 40 -17.56 -11.31 -20.48
C VAL A 40 -18.62 -10.70 -19.57
N LYS A 41 -19.39 -9.73 -20.08
CA LYS A 41 -20.44 -9.04 -19.31
C LYS A 41 -21.58 -10.01 -18.94
N GLN A 42 -21.71 -10.32 -17.65
CA GLN A 42 -22.79 -11.12 -17.07
C GLN A 42 -23.78 -10.26 -16.25
N ALA A 43 -23.30 -9.15 -15.70
CA ALA A 43 -24.10 -8.17 -14.96
C ALA A 43 -23.86 -6.75 -15.47
N ASP A 44 -24.93 -5.95 -15.44
CA ASP A 44 -24.86 -4.53 -15.78
C ASP A 44 -24.40 -3.68 -14.60
N ASN A 45 -23.42 -2.83 -14.85
CA ASN A 45 -22.90 -1.84 -13.91
C ASN A 45 -22.87 -0.44 -14.55
N SER A 46 -23.77 -0.20 -15.52
CA SER A 46 -23.80 1.03 -16.32
C SER A 46 -24.08 2.31 -15.52
N MET A 47 -24.55 2.16 -14.27
CA MET A 47 -24.73 3.28 -13.34
C MET A 47 -23.42 3.92 -12.86
N ASN A 48 -22.27 3.29 -13.08
CA ASN A 48 -20.99 3.91 -12.78
C ASN A 48 -20.68 5.02 -13.79
N GLU A 49 -20.08 6.11 -13.31
CA GLU A 49 -19.74 7.26 -14.16
C GLU A 49 -18.47 6.99 -14.97
N GLU A 50 -17.48 6.38 -14.31
CA GLU A 50 -16.14 6.15 -14.85
C GLU A 50 -16.15 5.13 -16.01
N PRO A 51 -15.34 5.37 -17.06
CA PRO A 51 -15.47 4.67 -18.32
C PRO A 51 -15.19 3.17 -18.22
N ASP A 52 -14.23 2.72 -17.41
CA ASP A 52 -13.93 1.29 -17.25
C ASP A 52 -14.81 0.60 -16.20
N TRP A 53 -15.55 1.37 -15.39
CA TRP A 53 -16.40 0.84 -14.31
C TRP A 53 -17.82 0.52 -14.77
N LYS A 54 -18.17 0.91 -16.00
CA LYS A 54 -19.50 0.76 -16.59
C LYS A 54 -19.59 -0.25 -17.74
N GLN A 55 -18.50 -0.99 -17.99
CA GLN A 55 -18.41 -1.92 -19.13
C GLN A 55 -19.05 -3.29 -18.86
N GLY A 56 -19.48 -3.54 -17.63
CA GLY A 56 -20.04 -4.82 -17.18
C GLY A 56 -19.20 -5.48 -16.11
N TYR A 57 -19.78 -6.53 -15.53
CA TYR A 57 -19.11 -7.40 -14.58
C TYR A 57 -19.36 -8.85 -14.99
N GLY A 58 -18.30 -9.65 -15.05
CA GLY A 58 -18.35 -11.09 -15.31
C GLY A 58 -18.42 -11.91 -14.03
N TYR A 59 -17.95 -13.15 -14.06
CA TYR A 59 -17.88 -13.97 -12.85
C TYR A 59 -16.62 -13.60 -12.05
N GLN A 60 -16.79 -12.64 -11.14
CA GLN A 60 -15.72 -12.09 -10.29
C GLN A 60 -14.66 -11.25 -11.03
N PHE A 61 -14.93 -10.85 -12.27
CA PHE A 61 -14.06 -10.00 -13.09
C PHE A 61 -14.76 -8.71 -13.51
N TRP A 62 -14.03 -7.60 -13.48
CA TRP A 62 -14.49 -6.36 -14.08
C TRP A 62 -14.18 -6.36 -15.57
N ILE A 63 -15.17 -6.01 -16.39
CA ILE A 63 -14.94 -5.72 -17.81
C ILE A 63 -14.40 -4.30 -17.90
N SER A 64 -13.45 -4.05 -18.81
CA SER A 64 -12.85 -2.75 -19.04
C SER A 64 -13.04 -2.35 -20.51
N ARG A 65 -12.69 -1.12 -20.88
CA ARG A 65 -12.70 -0.70 -22.30
C ARG A 65 -11.75 -1.55 -23.14
N HIS A 66 -10.69 -2.04 -22.51
CA HIS A 66 -9.71 -2.95 -23.08
C HIS A 66 -9.60 -4.16 -22.15
N GLY A 67 -10.04 -5.32 -22.64
CA GLY A 67 -9.99 -6.59 -21.91
C GLY A 67 -10.77 -6.61 -20.58
N TYR A 68 -10.27 -7.37 -19.63
CA TYR A 68 -10.89 -7.58 -18.32
C TYR A 68 -9.85 -7.53 -17.19
N ARG A 69 -10.32 -7.41 -15.94
CA ARG A 69 -9.43 -7.34 -14.78
C ARG A 69 -9.98 -7.97 -13.51
N GLY A 70 -9.09 -8.57 -12.74
CA GLY A 70 -9.27 -8.72 -11.30
C GLY A 70 -8.94 -7.38 -10.63
N ASP A 71 -9.85 -6.87 -9.79
CA ASP A 71 -9.73 -5.54 -9.18
C ASP A 71 -9.93 -5.63 -7.67
N GLY A 72 -8.84 -5.46 -6.93
CA GLY A 72 -8.83 -5.38 -5.47
C GLY A 72 -8.66 -3.94 -5.00
N ALA A 73 -9.26 -3.65 -3.85
CA ALA A 73 -9.26 -2.32 -3.26
C ALA A 73 -7.86 -1.66 -3.22
N SER A 74 -7.85 -0.35 -3.47
CA SER A 74 -6.65 0.49 -3.53
C SER A 74 -5.66 0.13 -4.65
N GLY A 75 -6.13 -0.50 -5.73
CA GLY A 75 -5.34 -0.75 -6.95
C GLY A 75 -4.52 -2.03 -6.90
N GLN A 76 -5.12 -3.13 -6.45
CA GLN A 76 -4.53 -4.47 -6.65
C GLN A 76 -5.10 -5.04 -7.93
N LEU A 77 -4.37 -4.95 -9.05
CA LEU A 77 -4.92 -5.23 -10.37
C LEU A 77 -4.22 -6.40 -11.03
N ALA A 78 -5.01 -7.31 -11.62
CA ALA A 78 -4.58 -8.24 -12.65
C ALA A 78 -5.35 -7.89 -13.92
N VAL A 79 -4.73 -7.20 -14.87
CA VAL A 79 -5.35 -6.76 -16.13
C VAL A 79 -4.94 -7.71 -17.24
N ILE A 80 -5.90 -8.19 -18.02
CA ILE A 80 -5.68 -9.09 -19.15
C ILE A 80 -6.13 -8.38 -20.42
N LEU A 81 -5.22 -8.34 -21.40
CA LEU A 81 -5.39 -7.71 -22.70
C LEU A 81 -5.13 -8.76 -23.78
N GLU A 82 -6.16 -9.56 -24.07
CA GLU A 82 -6.06 -10.72 -24.97
C GLU A 82 -5.62 -10.32 -26.38
N ASP A 83 -6.20 -9.25 -26.93
CA ASP A 83 -5.84 -8.71 -28.25
C ASP A 83 -4.36 -8.28 -28.36
N GLN A 84 -3.72 -7.98 -27.23
CA GLN A 84 -2.32 -7.56 -27.16
C GLN A 84 -1.39 -8.68 -26.65
N GLU A 85 -1.93 -9.85 -26.35
CA GLU A 85 -1.21 -10.95 -25.70
C GLU A 85 -0.43 -10.48 -24.45
N LEU A 86 -1.03 -9.57 -23.68
CA LEU A 86 -0.38 -8.88 -22.56
C LEU A 86 -1.19 -9.04 -21.27
N CYS A 87 -0.48 -9.20 -20.15
CA CYS A 87 -1.06 -9.08 -18.83
C CYS A 87 -0.25 -8.11 -17.96
N ILE A 88 -0.93 -7.44 -17.04
CA ILE A 88 -0.33 -6.43 -16.14
C ILE A 88 -0.75 -6.76 -14.72
N ALA A 89 0.24 -6.88 -13.82
CA ALA A 89 0.01 -7.05 -12.39
C ALA A 89 0.46 -5.81 -11.62
N VAL A 90 -0.40 -5.30 -10.75
CA VAL A 90 -0.12 -4.13 -9.90
C VAL A 90 -0.47 -4.41 -8.46
N THR A 91 0.45 -4.08 -7.56
CA THR A 91 0.19 -3.92 -6.13
C THR A 91 0.43 -2.45 -5.77
N SER A 92 -0.55 -1.81 -5.13
CA SER A 92 -0.49 -0.36 -4.88
C SER A 92 -1.31 0.09 -3.66
N CYS A 93 -1.28 1.38 -3.36
CA CYS A 93 -2.16 2.06 -2.39
C CYS A 93 -2.68 3.35 -3.04
N LEU A 94 -3.52 3.18 -4.06
CA LEU A 94 -4.11 4.28 -4.84
C LEU A 94 -5.53 4.60 -4.38
N SER A 95 -5.89 5.87 -4.46
CA SER A 95 -7.28 6.34 -4.27
C SER A 95 -8.05 6.43 -5.59
N ASN A 96 -7.36 6.59 -6.72
CA ASN A 96 -7.96 6.69 -8.05
C ASN A 96 -7.40 5.61 -8.97
N MET A 97 -8.13 4.49 -9.07
CA MET A 97 -7.79 3.37 -9.93
C MET A 97 -8.08 3.64 -11.41
N GLN A 98 -9.07 4.48 -11.72
CA GLN A 98 -9.37 4.84 -13.11
C GLN A 98 -8.20 5.58 -13.78
N ASN A 99 -7.50 6.45 -13.04
CA ASN A 99 -6.31 7.12 -13.55
C ASN A 99 -5.20 6.11 -13.90
N LEU A 100 -4.99 5.09 -13.07
CA LEU A 100 -4.02 4.04 -13.36
C LEU A 100 -4.39 3.26 -14.64
N LEU A 101 -5.68 2.93 -14.83
CA LEU A 101 -6.14 2.29 -16.06
C LEU A 101 -5.89 3.17 -17.29
N ASN A 102 -6.17 4.47 -17.20
CA ASN A 102 -5.91 5.42 -18.28
C ASN A 102 -4.42 5.44 -18.68
N VAL A 103 -3.49 5.37 -17.72
CA VAL A 103 -2.06 5.26 -18.03
C VAL A 103 -1.77 4.03 -18.91
N PHE A 104 -2.40 2.88 -18.66
CA PHE A 104 -2.23 1.71 -19.53
C PHE A 104 -2.79 1.95 -20.93
N TRP A 105 -3.96 2.60 -21.03
CA TRP A 105 -4.63 2.84 -22.30
C TRP A 105 -3.93 3.89 -23.15
N ASP A 106 -3.39 4.93 -22.51
CA ASP A 106 -2.88 6.12 -23.18
C ASP A 106 -1.35 6.02 -23.41
N GLU A 107 -0.62 5.39 -22.50
CA GLU A 107 0.85 5.37 -22.52
C GLU A 107 1.46 3.98 -22.82
N LEU A 108 0.70 2.89 -22.66
CA LEU A 108 1.20 1.54 -22.93
C LEU A 108 0.65 0.96 -24.24
N ILE A 109 -0.67 0.83 -24.36
CA ILE A 109 -1.32 0.18 -25.52
C ILE A 109 -0.89 0.79 -26.87
N PRO A 110 -0.85 2.12 -27.07
CA PRO A 110 -0.56 2.72 -28.38
C PRO A 110 0.85 2.40 -28.89
N TYR A 111 1.75 2.04 -27.98
CA TYR A 111 3.16 1.76 -28.27
C TYR A 111 3.46 0.27 -28.48
N LEU A 112 2.49 -0.63 -28.24
CA LEU A 112 2.63 -2.06 -28.52
C LEU A 112 2.64 -2.31 -30.04
N LYS A 113 3.52 -3.21 -30.48
CA LYS A 113 3.68 -3.65 -31.88
C LYS A 113 3.64 -5.18 -31.95
N SER A 114 3.11 -5.70 -33.04
CA SER A 114 3.09 -7.14 -33.33
C SER A 114 4.46 -7.71 -33.69
N GLU A 115 5.38 -6.84 -34.12
CA GLU A 115 6.76 -7.20 -34.45
C GLU A 115 7.72 -6.62 -33.42
N PRO A 116 8.86 -7.29 -33.14
CA PRO A 116 9.88 -6.76 -32.25
C PRO A 116 10.33 -5.36 -32.65
N LEU A 117 10.43 -4.46 -31.68
CA LEU A 117 11.00 -3.13 -31.87
C LEU A 117 12.52 -3.23 -32.15
N PRO A 118 13.09 -2.27 -32.88
CA PRO A 118 14.55 -2.15 -32.98
C PRO A 118 15.19 -2.07 -31.60
N GLU A 119 16.38 -2.65 -31.43
CA GLU A 119 17.12 -2.52 -30.18
C GLU A 119 17.53 -1.05 -29.95
N GLU A 120 17.25 -0.53 -28.76
CA GLU A 120 17.72 0.78 -28.29
C GLU A 120 18.52 0.61 -26.99
N PRO A 121 19.82 0.27 -27.09
CA PRO A 121 20.65 -0.07 -25.92
C PRO A 121 20.75 1.05 -24.89
N GLU A 122 20.83 2.30 -25.33
CA GLU A 122 20.89 3.48 -24.45
C GLU A 122 19.61 3.65 -23.65
N ALA A 123 18.44 3.61 -24.30
CA ALA A 123 17.14 3.74 -23.63
C ALA A 123 16.89 2.56 -22.67
N TYR A 124 17.26 1.34 -23.08
CA TYR A 124 17.17 0.18 -22.21
C TYR A 124 18.08 0.31 -20.97
N ARG A 125 19.30 0.82 -21.13
CA ARG A 125 20.21 1.07 -20.01
C ARG A 125 19.63 2.11 -19.06
N GLU A 126 19.09 3.22 -19.56
CA GLU A 126 18.43 4.25 -18.74
C GLU A 126 17.24 3.67 -17.96
N LEU A 127 16.42 2.83 -18.59
CA LEU A 127 15.33 2.13 -17.93
C LEU A 127 15.82 1.20 -16.82
N GLN A 128 16.87 0.42 -17.07
CA GLN A 128 17.46 -0.46 -16.04
C GLN A 128 18.02 0.34 -14.86
N GLU A 129 18.72 1.45 -15.12
CA GLU A 129 19.22 2.36 -14.08
C GLU A 129 18.06 2.96 -13.26
N TYR A 130 16.97 3.37 -13.92
CA TYR A 130 15.77 3.87 -13.25
C TYR A 130 15.12 2.81 -12.37
N ILE A 131 14.90 1.60 -12.89
CA ILE A 131 14.30 0.48 -12.15
C ILE A 131 15.17 0.11 -10.94
N ALA A 132 16.49 0.10 -11.08
CA ALA A 132 17.40 -0.23 -10.00
C ALA A 132 17.41 0.81 -8.86
N ASP A 133 17.10 2.07 -9.14
CA ASP A 133 17.03 3.14 -8.12
C ASP A 133 15.61 3.38 -7.57
N LEU A 134 14.57 2.75 -8.13
CA LEU A 134 13.20 2.89 -7.66
C LEU A 134 13.06 2.46 -6.20
N LYS A 135 12.89 3.45 -5.33
CA LYS A 135 12.64 3.28 -3.91
C LYS A 135 11.73 4.38 -3.38
N ILE A 136 10.96 4.04 -2.36
CA ILE A 136 10.29 5.07 -1.56
C ILE A 136 11.40 5.84 -0.86
N GLN A 137 11.48 7.15 -1.09
CA GLN A 137 12.46 7.99 -0.43
C GLN A 137 11.88 8.50 0.89
N PRO A 138 12.61 8.38 2.01
CA PRO A 138 12.21 9.06 3.23
C PRO A 138 12.28 10.56 2.99
N GLN A 139 11.29 11.30 3.47
CA GLN A 139 11.32 12.75 3.37
C GLN A 139 12.47 13.29 4.22
N ALA A 140 13.28 14.18 3.64
CA ALA A 140 14.33 14.86 4.38
C ALA A 140 13.69 15.85 5.37
N GLY A 141 13.73 15.54 6.66
CA GLY A 141 13.38 16.46 7.73
C GLY A 141 14.62 17.17 8.26
N ARG A 142 14.61 18.49 8.37
CA ARG A 142 15.58 19.21 9.22
C ARG A 142 15.10 19.07 10.65
N VAL A 143 15.97 18.59 11.54
CA VAL A 143 15.72 18.68 12.99
C VAL A 143 15.74 20.16 13.37
N THR A 144 14.56 20.76 13.52
CA THR A 144 14.41 22.17 13.87
C THR A 144 14.25 22.41 15.37
N GLY A 145 13.94 21.36 16.14
CA GLY A 145 13.78 21.41 17.60
C GLY A 145 14.92 20.70 18.34
N LYS A 146 15.11 21.01 19.63
CA LYS A 146 15.91 20.15 20.52
C LYS A 146 15.03 18.97 20.92
N PRO A 147 15.37 17.72 20.53
CA PRO A 147 14.57 16.57 20.90
C PRO A 147 14.51 16.43 22.42
N VAL A 148 13.30 16.30 22.96
CA VAL A 148 13.06 16.04 24.39
C VAL A 148 12.34 14.71 24.51
N ASN A 149 12.93 13.77 25.23
CA ASN A 149 12.27 12.51 25.54
C ASN A 149 10.98 12.80 26.31
N ALA A 150 9.91 12.07 25.98
CA ALA A 150 8.60 12.28 26.58
C ALA A 150 8.00 10.94 26.99
N CYS A 151 7.20 10.96 28.05
CA CYS A 151 6.43 9.81 28.50
C CYS A 151 4.96 10.23 28.54
N PHE A 152 4.14 9.65 27.68
CA PHE A 152 2.70 9.90 27.65
C PHE A 152 1.97 8.71 28.26
N ARG A 153 1.07 8.97 29.21
CA ARG A 153 0.15 7.97 29.77
C ARG A 153 -1.24 8.26 29.25
N PHE A 154 -1.99 7.22 28.93
CA PHE A 154 -3.30 7.37 28.30
C PHE A 154 -4.41 6.81 29.17
N GLN A 155 -5.60 7.39 29.01
CA GLN A 155 -6.84 6.81 29.53
C GLN A 155 -7.12 5.44 28.89
N GLU A 156 -8.04 4.69 29.48
CA GLU A 156 -8.48 3.42 28.91
C GLU A 156 -8.98 3.64 27.47
N ASN A 157 -8.51 2.80 26.56
CA ASN A 157 -8.83 2.89 25.14
C ASN A 157 -8.96 1.48 24.54
N PRO A 158 -9.70 1.33 23.43
CA PRO A 158 -9.92 0.03 22.78
C PRO A 158 -8.64 -0.73 22.38
N ALA A 159 -7.49 -0.04 22.23
CA ALA A 159 -6.22 -0.67 21.91
C ALA A 159 -5.45 -1.18 23.13
N GLY A 160 -5.92 -0.89 24.35
CA GLY A 160 -5.21 -1.23 25.58
C GLY A 160 -3.84 -0.54 25.73
N ILE A 161 -3.59 0.56 24.99
CA ILE A 161 -2.33 1.31 25.07
C ILE A 161 -2.35 2.13 26.35
N ARG A 162 -1.46 1.82 27.30
CA ARG A 162 -1.42 2.50 28.61
C ARG A 162 -0.40 3.63 28.65
N GLN A 163 0.68 3.46 27.92
CA GLN A 163 1.82 4.37 27.91
C GLN A 163 2.50 4.35 26.54
N CYS A 164 3.03 5.49 26.12
CA CYS A 164 3.96 5.61 25.01
C CYS A 164 5.18 6.45 25.44
N ASP A 165 6.36 5.84 25.42
CA ASP A 165 7.63 6.55 25.64
C ASP A 165 8.23 6.96 24.29
N VAL A 166 8.51 8.25 24.14
CA VAL A 166 9.21 8.82 23.01
C VAL A 166 10.68 9.02 23.38
N SER A 167 11.57 8.40 22.63
CA SER A 167 13.02 8.55 22.84
C SER A 167 13.74 8.93 21.55
N PHE A 168 14.84 9.67 21.69
CA PHE A 168 15.65 10.15 20.57
C PHE A 168 17.08 9.62 20.66
N GLY A 169 17.56 9.09 19.54
CA GLY A 169 18.97 8.79 19.28
C GLY A 169 19.61 9.87 18.40
N GLU A 170 20.82 9.60 17.90
CA GLU A 170 21.58 10.55 17.07
C GLU A 170 20.86 10.88 15.76
N ASN A 171 20.40 9.86 15.03
CA ASN A 171 19.70 10.00 13.74
C ASN A 171 18.37 9.24 13.70
N CYS A 172 17.78 8.92 14.84
CA CYS A 172 16.52 8.19 14.91
C CYS A 172 15.69 8.57 16.13
N CYS A 173 14.44 8.12 16.14
CA CYS A 173 13.57 8.16 17.31
C CYS A 173 12.83 6.83 17.45
N SER A 174 12.25 6.60 18.63
CA SER A 174 11.35 5.47 18.83
C SER A 174 10.13 5.83 19.68
N LEU A 175 9.02 5.15 19.37
CA LEU A 175 7.81 5.10 20.19
C LEU A 175 7.71 3.71 20.81
N SER A 176 7.85 3.64 22.13
CA SER A 176 7.69 2.40 22.88
C SER A 176 6.31 2.38 23.53
N PHE A 177 5.42 1.54 23.02
CA PHE A 177 4.05 1.38 23.50
C PHE A 177 3.98 0.28 24.55
N LEU A 178 3.31 0.56 25.67
CA LEU A 178 2.88 -0.47 26.63
C LEU A 178 1.45 -0.88 26.29
N THR A 179 1.27 -2.05 25.70
CA THR A 179 -0.03 -2.61 25.30
C THR A 179 -0.47 -3.73 26.25
N SER A 180 -1.68 -4.26 26.05
CA SER A 180 -2.18 -5.45 26.76
C SER A 180 -1.39 -6.72 26.43
N HIS A 181 -0.72 -6.77 25.29
CA HIS A 181 0.04 -7.94 24.81
C HIS A 181 1.54 -7.85 25.14
N GLY A 182 2.01 -6.72 25.64
CA GLY A 182 3.41 -6.49 26.03
C GLY A 182 3.94 -5.15 25.51
N PRO A 183 5.24 -4.87 25.72
CA PRO A 183 5.87 -3.71 25.12
C PRO A 183 6.12 -3.92 23.62
N GLU A 184 5.76 -2.93 22.82
CA GLU A 184 5.99 -2.90 21.36
C GLU A 184 6.73 -1.61 20.99
N GLN A 185 7.64 -1.65 20.03
CA GLN A 185 8.46 -0.47 19.69
C GLN A 185 8.43 -0.17 18.19
N LEU A 186 8.01 1.05 17.84
CA LEU A 186 8.19 1.63 16.52
C LEU A 186 9.51 2.39 16.49
N ARG A 187 10.41 2.05 15.57
CA ARG A 187 11.64 2.81 15.31
C ARG A 187 11.52 3.58 14.01
N ALA A 188 12.04 4.80 13.97
CA ALA A 188 11.99 5.65 12.79
C ALA A 188 13.28 6.47 12.64
N GLY A 189 13.89 6.41 11.46
CA GLY A 189 15.11 7.16 11.15
C GLY A 189 14.81 8.57 10.65
N PHE A 190 15.71 9.51 10.90
CA PHE A 190 15.71 10.82 10.24
C PHE A 190 16.45 10.69 8.91
N GLY A 191 15.73 10.83 7.80
CA GLY A 191 16.29 10.70 6.44
C GLY A 191 16.63 9.25 6.00
N HIS A 192 16.25 8.24 6.77
CA HIS A 192 16.40 6.83 6.42
C HIS A 192 15.28 5.99 7.04
N PHE A 193 15.06 4.78 6.52
CA PHE A 193 14.12 3.83 7.09
C PHE A 193 14.74 3.04 8.24
N GLU A 194 13.98 2.93 9.31
CA GLU A 194 14.19 1.96 10.38
C GLU A 194 13.13 0.87 10.29
N TYR A 195 13.49 -0.34 10.72
CA TYR A 195 12.60 -1.50 10.67
C TYR A 195 12.22 -1.96 12.07
N SER A 196 10.95 -2.31 12.25
CA SER A 196 10.38 -2.82 13.49
C SER A 196 9.30 -3.86 13.22
N VAL A 197 8.79 -4.47 14.29
CA VAL A 197 7.63 -5.37 14.24
C VAL A 197 6.58 -4.81 15.19
N LEU A 198 5.37 -4.57 14.69
CA LEU A 198 4.27 -3.99 15.45
C LEU A 198 2.98 -4.74 15.18
N GLN A 199 2.19 -4.94 16.23
CA GLN A 199 0.83 -5.45 16.17
C GLN A 199 -0.16 -4.36 16.58
N LEU A 200 0.02 -3.76 17.76
CA LEU A 200 -0.91 -2.80 18.35
C LEU A 200 -2.36 -3.33 18.37
N THR A 201 -3.20 -2.84 17.45
CA THR A 201 -4.62 -3.21 17.32
C THR A 201 -4.90 -4.22 16.22
N ASP A 202 -3.89 -4.58 15.44
CA ASP A 202 -4.04 -5.55 14.37
C ASP A 202 -4.14 -6.98 14.93
N THR A 203 -4.73 -7.87 14.15
CA THR A 203 -4.94 -9.28 14.55
C THR A 203 -3.64 -10.08 14.61
N ARG A 204 -2.56 -9.57 14.02
CA ARG A 204 -1.22 -10.19 14.01
C ARG A 204 -0.13 -9.11 13.92
N PRO A 205 1.12 -9.42 14.32
CA PRO A 205 2.24 -8.52 14.12
C PRO A 205 2.62 -8.39 12.64
N HIS A 206 3.06 -7.20 12.28
CA HIS A 206 3.49 -6.81 10.94
C HIS A 206 4.92 -6.28 10.97
N ARG A 207 5.67 -6.55 9.89
CA ARG A 207 6.95 -5.86 9.67
C ARG A 207 6.65 -4.44 9.20
N VAL A 208 7.30 -3.47 9.83
CA VAL A 208 7.08 -2.05 9.57
C VAL A 208 8.39 -1.38 9.21
N ALA A 209 8.39 -0.62 8.12
CA ALA A 209 9.46 0.31 7.76
C ALA A 209 9.00 1.73 8.10
N ALA A 210 9.80 2.53 8.80
CA ALA A 210 9.39 3.88 9.16
C ALA A 210 10.52 4.91 9.15
N TYR A 211 10.16 6.16 8.87
CA TYR A 211 11.03 7.33 8.98
C TYR A 211 10.28 8.46 9.70
N ALA A 212 11.03 9.42 10.24
CA ALA A 212 10.50 10.53 11.02
C ALA A 212 10.88 11.88 10.41
N VAL A 213 9.99 12.86 10.54
CA VAL A 213 10.14 14.22 10.00
C VAL A 213 9.63 15.21 11.04
N TRP A 214 10.46 16.19 11.38
CA TRP A 214 10.00 17.35 12.15
C TRP A 214 9.20 18.28 11.25
N LEU A 215 7.97 18.60 11.65
CA LEU A 215 7.15 19.60 10.97
C LEU A 215 7.49 21.01 11.45
N ASN A 216 7.83 21.14 12.72
CA ASN A 216 8.24 22.36 13.39
C ASN A 216 8.99 22.01 14.70
N SER A 217 9.21 22.99 15.59
CA SER A 217 9.95 22.76 16.84
C SER A 217 9.22 21.91 17.89
N SER A 218 7.91 21.67 17.73
CA SER A 218 7.04 21.00 18.70
C SER A 218 6.24 19.84 18.11
N GLU A 219 6.34 19.58 16.81
CA GLU A 219 5.59 18.53 16.13
C GLU A 219 6.50 17.63 15.30
N LEU A 220 6.39 16.33 15.56
CA LEU A 220 7.10 15.27 14.86
C LEU A 220 6.09 14.33 14.19
N GLU A 221 6.29 14.03 12.91
CA GLU A 221 5.56 12.97 12.23
C GLU A 221 6.44 11.75 12.01
N ILE A 222 5.88 10.56 12.26
CA ILE A 222 6.47 9.28 11.90
C ILE A 222 5.60 8.63 10.83
N TYR A 223 6.20 8.41 9.67
CA TYR A 223 5.61 7.72 8.54
C TYR A 223 5.99 6.26 8.62
N SER A 224 5.02 5.38 8.82
CA SER A 224 5.22 3.94 8.99
C SER A 224 4.44 3.14 7.94
N PHE A 225 5.14 2.23 7.28
CA PHE A 225 4.66 1.44 6.15
C PHE A 225 4.58 -0.02 6.56
N ILE A 226 3.40 -0.62 6.46
CA ILE A 226 3.18 -2.05 6.71
C ILE A 226 3.72 -2.82 5.51
N CYS A 227 4.85 -3.52 5.67
CA CYS A 227 5.58 -4.09 4.53
C CYS A 227 4.83 -5.22 3.80
N ASP A 228 3.87 -5.86 4.47
CA ASP A 228 3.05 -6.95 3.93
C ASP A 228 1.59 -6.52 3.67
N GLY A 229 1.34 -5.22 3.60
CA GLY A 229 0.02 -4.65 3.39
C GLY A 229 0.04 -3.36 2.59
N ILE A 230 -1.15 -2.79 2.39
CA ILE A 230 -1.35 -1.54 1.64
C ILE A 230 -1.38 -0.31 2.57
N TYR A 231 -1.17 -0.52 3.87
CA TYR A 231 -1.43 0.49 4.89
C TYR A 231 -0.18 1.32 5.17
N ARG A 232 -0.40 2.63 5.25
CA ARG A 232 0.58 3.59 5.77
C ARG A 232 -0.03 4.32 6.95
N ASP A 233 0.61 4.20 8.10
CA ASP A 233 0.25 4.93 9.32
C ASP A 233 1.13 6.16 9.47
N ILE A 234 0.50 7.30 9.72
CA ILE A 234 1.16 8.55 10.07
C ILE A 234 0.87 8.81 11.54
N TRP A 235 1.92 8.82 12.36
CA TRP A 235 1.84 9.18 13.76
C TRP A 235 2.30 10.61 13.93
N THR A 236 1.46 11.46 14.50
CA THR A 236 1.79 12.84 14.80
C THR A 236 1.96 12.98 16.30
N ILE A 237 3.15 13.40 16.73
CA ILE A 237 3.47 13.69 18.11
C ILE A 237 3.51 15.20 18.26
N ASN A 238 2.63 15.76 19.08
CA ASN A 238 2.61 17.18 19.41
C ASN A 238 3.02 17.37 20.87
N PHE A 239 4.26 17.83 21.09
CA PHE A 239 4.84 18.04 22.42
C PHE A 239 4.23 19.21 23.19
N SER A 240 3.39 20.02 22.54
CA SER A 240 2.68 21.16 23.14
C SER A 240 1.20 20.88 23.43
N ASP A 241 0.66 19.74 22.98
CA ASP A 241 -0.73 19.33 23.21
C ASP A 241 -0.78 18.37 24.42
N PRO A 242 -1.19 18.85 25.61
CA PRO A 242 -1.20 18.03 26.82
C PRO A 242 -2.35 17.03 26.85
N GLU A 243 -3.39 17.21 26.02
CA GLU A 243 -4.57 16.35 26.01
C GLU A 243 -4.43 15.23 24.98
N GLU A 244 -3.90 15.54 23.78
CA GLU A 244 -3.77 14.58 22.68
C GLU A 244 -2.37 14.64 22.04
N PRO A 245 -1.32 14.33 22.81
CA PRO A 245 0.05 14.45 22.36
C PRO A 245 0.41 13.45 21.26
N LEU A 246 -0.37 12.39 21.07
CA LEU A 246 -0.13 11.35 20.08
C LEU A 246 -1.39 11.06 19.27
N LYS A 247 -1.34 11.35 17.98
CA LYS A 247 -2.43 11.11 17.01
C LYS A 247 -1.95 10.12 15.96
N ASN A 248 -2.89 9.33 15.44
CA ASN A 248 -2.62 8.41 14.33
C ASN A 248 -3.63 8.61 13.21
N ARG A 249 -3.15 8.57 11.96
CA ARG A 249 -3.97 8.51 10.76
C ARG A 249 -3.47 7.40 9.86
N THR A 250 -4.37 6.51 9.45
CA THR A 250 -4.09 5.45 8.47
C THR A 250 -4.52 5.87 7.07
N VAL A 251 -3.62 5.73 6.10
CA VAL A 251 -3.88 5.88 4.67
C VAL A 251 -4.16 4.50 4.07
N CYS A 252 -5.12 4.42 3.13
CA CYS A 252 -5.68 3.17 2.60
C CYS A 252 -6.33 2.26 3.66
N GLY A 253 -6.85 2.84 4.76
CA GLY A 253 -7.37 2.11 5.92
C GLY A 253 -8.81 1.56 5.81
N CYS A 254 -9.44 1.56 4.63
CA CYS A 254 -10.87 1.25 4.48
C CYS A 254 -11.32 -0.10 5.06
N PHE A 255 -10.39 -1.05 5.21
CA PHE A 255 -10.65 -2.39 5.76
C PHE A 255 -9.81 -2.72 7.00
N ARG A 256 -9.12 -1.71 7.56
CA ARG A 256 -8.34 -1.85 8.79
C ARG A 256 -9.06 -1.15 9.93
N PRO A 257 -9.15 -1.77 11.12
CA PRO A 257 -9.68 -1.09 12.29
C PRO A 257 -8.97 0.26 12.50
N THR A 258 -9.75 1.32 12.68
CA THR A 258 -9.18 2.63 13.02
C THR A 258 -8.49 2.53 14.38
N LYS A 259 -7.27 3.03 14.47
CA LYS A 259 -6.60 3.14 15.78
C LYS A 259 -7.40 4.09 16.68
N PRO A 260 -7.52 3.80 17.98
CA PRO A 260 -8.31 4.64 18.87
C PRO A 260 -7.66 6.01 19.03
N ARG A 261 -8.49 7.00 19.31
CA ARG A 261 -8.04 8.30 19.81
C ARG A 261 -7.40 8.07 21.19
N LEU A 262 -6.19 8.59 21.37
CA LEU A 262 -5.44 8.45 22.61
C LEU A 262 -5.51 9.77 23.39
N GLN A 263 -6.28 9.78 24.48
CA GLN A 263 -6.37 10.90 25.41
C GLN A 263 -5.35 10.73 26.52
N ALA A 264 -4.46 11.70 26.70
CA ALA A 264 -3.45 11.68 27.72
C ALA A 264 -4.05 11.95 29.11
N ILE A 265 -3.40 11.36 30.12
CA ILE A 265 -3.63 11.69 31.53
C ILE A 265 -2.70 12.87 31.85
N PRO A 266 -3.23 14.02 32.32
CA PRO A 266 -2.40 15.16 32.69
C PRO A 266 -1.34 14.75 33.71
N ALA A 267 -0.11 15.26 33.54
CA ALA A 267 0.93 15.12 34.55
C ALA A 267 0.46 15.81 35.84
N GLN A 268 0.45 15.07 36.96
CA GLN A 268 0.20 15.63 38.30
C GLN A 268 1.40 16.44 38.78
#